data_AF-A0A8S3SA12-F1
#
_entry.id   AF-A0A8S3SA12-F1
#
_cell.length_a   1.000
_cell.length_b   1.000
_cell.length_c   1.000
_cell.angle_alpha   90.00
_cell.angle_beta   90.00
_cell.angle_gamma   90.00
#
_symmetry.space_group_name_H-M   'P 1'
#
loop_
_entity.id
_entity.type
_entity.pdbx_description
1 polymer ?
#
loop_
_entity_poly.entity_id
_entity_poly.type
_entity_poly.pdbx_seq_one_letter_code
_entity_poly.pdbx_strand_id
1 'polypeptide(L)'
;MSKSYWIDINMIKTPPVNTDTMSDSSDSTFCGVCKVRHITKASAYWCPECDEGLCTECHDNHHSISKATRTHGVISMKRYRKLPASIANISNFCTEHDMKFENYCPHHNKLCCPACISTIHQKCIGLQLLRDVLKNAKSSTDRIDDLTRFLHQREKCQNEVTQLRITINSHLDELEQQIQTELNAAEMKVNLKTNKLVADLSQKTKCADQLQDSITSVKKYGSNLQAYMGSKLIEANVEKEETYLQTLLKDGSLQQNLLKCKIDDTIGKLSSITTLDSYL
;
A
#
# COMPACT_ATOMS: atom_id res chain seq x y z
N MET A 1 -10.75 24.68 -13.92
CA MET A 1 -9.79 24.94 -12.83
C MET A 1 -9.87 23.76 -11.86
N SER A 2 -9.09 22.71 -12.09
CA SER A 2 -9.11 21.48 -11.28
C SER A 2 -7.91 21.48 -10.34
N LYS A 3 -8.16 21.47 -9.03
CA LYS A 3 -7.12 21.44 -7.99
C LYS A 3 -6.72 20.00 -7.70
N SER A 4 -5.51 19.63 -8.10
CA SER A 4 -4.86 18.39 -7.70
C SER A 4 -4.25 18.57 -6.31
N TYR A 5 -4.78 17.89 -5.30
CA TYR A 5 -4.17 17.82 -3.97
C TYR A 5 -3.10 16.72 -3.99
N TRP A 6 -1.84 17.11 -4.06
CA TRP A 6 -0.70 16.24 -3.76
C TRP A 6 -0.25 16.51 -2.33
N ILE A 7 -0.25 15.47 -1.49
CA ILE A 7 0.32 15.53 -0.14
C ILE A 7 1.79 15.12 -0.26
N ASP A 8 2.70 16.08 -0.06
CA ASP A 8 4.13 15.85 0.04
C ASP A 8 4.47 15.11 1.35
N ILE A 9 4.97 13.89 1.23
CA ILE A 9 5.51 13.09 2.35
C ILE A 9 7.02 13.00 2.16
N ASN A 10 7.75 14.00 2.65
CA ASN A 10 9.20 13.93 2.86
C ASN A 10 9.62 14.84 4.02
N MET A 11 9.30 14.42 5.24
CA MET A 11 9.74 15.05 6.48
C MET A 11 10.15 13.99 7.52
N ILE A 12 11.09 13.12 7.14
CA ILE A 12 11.90 12.35 8.09
C ILE A 12 13.35 12.80 7.92
N LYS A 13 13.72 13.86 8.62
CA LYS A 13 15.11 14.25 8.81
C LYS A 13 15.75 13.24 9.77
N THR A 14 16.67 12.42 9.28
CA THR A 14 17.56 11.64 10.14
C THR A 14 18.57 12.59 10.80
N PRO A 15 18.84 12.47 12.11
CA PRO A 15 19.85 13.29 12.79
C PRO A 15 21.27 12.86 12.39
N PRO A 16 22.25 13.78 12.42
CA PRO A 16 23.62 13.50 12.04
C PRO A 16 24.28 12.62 13.11
N VAL A 17 24.98 11.58 12.66
CA VAL A 17 25.86 10.77 13.51
C VAL A 17 27.10 11.59 13.81
N ASN A 18 27.22 12.08 15.04
CA ASN A 18 28.44 12.65 15.58
C ASN A 18 29.49 11.54 15.69
N THR A 19 30.56 11.67 14.92
CA THR A 19 31.83 10.97 15.14
C THR A 19 32.68 11.84 16.04
N ASP A 20 32.92 11.43 17.28
CA ASP A 20 34.12 11.88 18.01
C ASP A 20 34.59 10.86 19.06
N THR A 21 35.86 10.48 18.88
CA THR A 21 36.91 10.12 19.85
C THR A 21 36.87 8.80 20.66
N MET A 22 37.76 7.91 20.21
CA MET A 22 38.90 7.30 20.93
C MET A 22 38.66 6.26 22.04
N SER A 23 39.03 5.01 21.72
CA SER A 23 39.96 4.23 22.56
C SER A 23 40.85 3.37 21.64
N ASP A 24 42.15 3.50 21.84
CA ASP A 24 43.25 2.92 21.07
C ASP A 24 43.18 1.39 20.97
N SER A 25 43.03 0.85 19.75
CA SER A 25 43.17 -0.59 19.46
C SER A 25 44.17 -0.82 18.31
N SER A 26 45.23 -0.02 18.26
CA SER A 26 46.25 -0.07 17.20
C SER A 26 47.12 -1.33 17.23
N ASP A 27 47.07 -2.11 18.32
CA ASP A 27 47.92 -3.30 18.50
C ASP A 27 47.46 -4.56 17.76
N SER A 28 46.25 -4.59 17.20
CA SER A 28 45.74 -5.76 16.45
C SER A 28 46.34 -5.92 15.03
N THR A 29 47.19 -4.99 14.59
CA THR A 29 47.73 -4.97 13.22
C THR A 29 49.07 -5.70 13.08
N PHE A 30 49.84 -5.83 14.16
CA PHE A 30 51.16 -6.43 14.17
C PHE A 30 51.21 -7.65 15.07
N CYS A 31 52.15 -8.56 14.79
CA CYS A 31 52.32 -9.78 15.54
C CYS A 31 52.87 -9.46 16.92
N GLY A 32 52.12 -9.76 17.98
CA GLY A 32 52.51 -9.49 19.38
C GLY A 32 53.83 -10.17 19.74
N VAL A 33 53.97 -11.45 19.38
CA VAL A 33 55.19 -12.24 19.61
C VAL A 33 56.41 -11.65 18.89
N CYS A 34 56.25 -11.17 17.65
CA CYS A 34 57.35 -10.53 16.92
C CYS A 34 57.67 -9.15 17.48
N LYS A 35 56.66 -8.39 17.91
CA LYS A 35 56.81 -7.06 18.53
C LYS A 35 57.67 -7.14 19.80
N VAL A 36 57.45 -8.15 20.65
CA VAL A 36 58.29 -8.42 21.84
C VAL A 36 59.74 -8.72 21.46
N ARG A 37 59.98 -9.31 20.29
CA ARG A 37 61.32 -9.58 19.74
C ARG A 37 61.89 -8.42 18.93
N HIS A 38 61.30 -7.22 19.00
CA HIS A 38 61.65 -6.04 18.21
C HIS A 38 61.58 -6.26 16.68
N ILE A 39 60.74 -7.19 16.23
CA ILE A 39 60.50 -7.49 14.82
C ILE A 39 59.08 -7.04 14.45
N THR A 40 58.97 -6.12 13.49
CA THR A 40 57.68 -5.66 13.00
C THR A 40 57.18 -6.56 11.88
N LYS A 41 56.40 -7.60 12.22
CA LYS A 41 55.67 -8.43 11.24
C LYS A 41 54.18 -8.18 11.36
N ALA A 42 53.48 -8.09 10.22
CA ALA A 42 52.03 -7.94 10.20
C ALA A 42 51.31 -9.21 10.71
N SER A 43 50.21 -9.02 11.43
CA SER A 43 49.37 -10.13 11.89
C SER A 43 48.48 -10.65 10.77
N ALA A 44 48.56 -11.95 10.51
CA ALA A 44 47.66 -12.66 9.61
C ALA A 44 46.48 -13.28 10.36
N TYR A 45 46.66 -13.50 11.66
CA TYR A 45 45.76 -14.24 12.53
C TYR A 45 45.57 -13.52 13.87
N TRP A 46 44.45 -13.78 14.54
CA TRP A 46 44.12 -13.32 15.88
C TRP A 46 43.78 -14.53 16.75
N CYS A 47 44.38 -14.60 17.94
CA CYS A 47 44.06 -15.61 18.95
C CYS A 47 43.23 -14.95 20.07
N PRO A 48 41.91 -15.19 20.15
CA PRO A 48 41.05 -14.59 21.17
C PRO A 48 41.42 -14.99 22.60
N GLU A 49 41.99 -16.18 22.79
CA GLU A 49 42.40 -16.66 24.11
C GLU A 49 43.70 -16.01 24.61
N CYS A 50 44.54 -15.53 23.69
CA CYS A 50 45.77 -14.82 24.04
C CYS A 50 45.62 -13.29 23.92
N ASP A 51 44.49 -12.82 23.37
CA ASP A 51 44.25 -11.41 23.05
C ASP A 51 45.38 -10.79 22.20
N GLU A 52 45.95 -11.59 21.29
CA GLU A 52 47.14 -11.22 20.53
C GLU A 52 47.02 -11.53 19.03
N GLY A 53 47.61 -10.66 18.22
CA GLY A 53 47.80 -10.87 16.78
C GLY A 53 49.02 -11.74 16.50
N LEU A 54 48.91 -12.66 15.55
CA LEU A 54 49.96 -13.61 15.17
C LEU A 54 50.25 -13.51 13.65
N CYS A 55 51.54 -13.48 13.28
CA CYS A 55 51.97 -13.73 11.90
C CYS A 55 51.89 -15.24 11.58
N THR A 56 52.07 -15.63 10.32
CA THR A 56 52.01 -17.03 9.87
C THR A 56 52.96 -17.95 10.66
N GLU A 57 54.21 -17.55 10.83
CA GLU A 57 55.20 -18.33 11.58
C GLU A 57 54.86 -18.44 13.08
N CYS A 58 54.41 -17.34 13.68
CA CYS A 58 54.03 -17.33 15.09
C CYS A 58 52.75 -18.13 15.32
N HIS A 59 51.79 -18.10 14.40
CA HIS A 59 50.63 -18.97 14.40
C HIS A 59 51.04 -20.44 14.41
N ASP A 60 51.91 -20.85 13.49
CA ASP A 60 52.31 -22.25 13.37
C ASP A 60 53.06 -22.71 14.63
N ASN A 61 53.87 -21.86 15.24
CA ASN A 61 54.54 -22.17 16.50
C ASN A 61 53.59 -22.19 17.70
N HIS A 62 52.60 -21.29 17.72
CA HIS A 62 51.57 -21.19 18.74
C HIS A 62 50.66 -22.42 18.76
N HIS A 63 50.32 -22.96 17.58
CA HIS A 63 49.47 -24.14 17.46
C HIS A 63 50.24 -25.46 17.41
N SER A 64 51.39 -25.51 16.75
CA SER A 64 52.07 -26.79 16.49
C SER A 64 53.06 -27.17 17.58
N ILE A 65 53.73 -26.19 18.19
CA ILE A 65 54.90 -26.45 19.05
C ILE A 65 54.56 -26.29 20.54
N SER A 66 53.83 -25.23 20.89
CA SER A 66 53.52 -24.94 22.29
C SER A 66 52.38 -25.81 22.82
N LYS A 67 52.67 -26.62 23.84
CA LYS A 67 51.66 -27.46 24.51
C LYS A 67 50.54 -26.66 25.16
N ALA A 68 50.83 -25.44 25.61
CA ALA A 68 49.88 -24.58 26.31
C ALA A 68 48.85 -23.95 25.37
N THR A 69 49.23 -23.68 24.13
CA THR A 69 48.44 -22.84 23.19
C THR A 69 47.92 -23.61 21.98
N ARG A 70 48.30 -24.88 21.82
CA ARG A 70 47.85 -25.76 20.72
C ARG A 70 46.32 -25.88 20.59
N THR A 71 45.60 -25.75 21.69
CA THR A 71 44.13 -25.86 21.72
C THR A 71 43.39 -24.54 21.55
N HIS A 72 44.10 -23.42 21.38
CA HIS A 72 43.44 -22.12 21.22
C HIS A 72 42.72 -22.04 19.86
N GLY A 73 41.68 -21.22 19.80
CA GLY A 73 41.03 -20.86 18.54
C GLY A 73 41.78 -19.75 17.83
N VAL A 74 41.74 -19.77 16.50
CA VAL A 74 42.34 -18.70 15.69
C VAL A 74 41.36 -18.22 14.63
N ILE A 75 41.34 -16.90 14.46
CA ILE A 75 40.54 -16.21 13.44
C ILE A 75 41.51 -15.50 12.51
N SER A 76 41.33 -15.62 11.19
CA SER A 76 42.13 -14.84 10.24
C SER A 76 41.79 -13.35 10.34
N MET A 77 42.78 -12.46 10.19
CA MET A 77 42.53 -11.01 10.26
C MET A 77 41.56 -10.52 9.18
N LYS A 78 41.51 -11.20 8.02
CA LYS A 78 40.52 -10.92 6.96
C LYS A 78 39.08 -11.16 7.44
N ARG A 79 38.87 -12.16 8.30
CA ARG A 79 37.57 -12.45 8.90
C ARG A 79 37.32 -11.57 10.13
N TYR A 80 38.32 -11.39 10.98
CA TYR A 80 38.23 -10.54 12.18
C TYR A 80 37.81 -9.11 11.86
N ARG A 81 38.41 -8.48 10.84
CA ARG A 81 38.08 -7.11 10.40
C ARG A 81 36.65 -6.95 9.85
N LYS A 82 35.99 -8.04 9.48
CA LYS A 82 34.60 -8.04 9.00
C LYS A 82 33.59 -8.28 10.11
N LEU A 83 34.05 -8.62 11.32
CA LEU A 83 33.16 -8.79 12.46
C LEU A 83 32.73 -7.40 12.96
N PRO A 84 31.45 -7.21 13.32
CA PRO A 84 31.01 -6.04 14.05
C PRO A 84 31.86 -5.84 15.31
N ALA A 85 32.17 -4.58 15.65
CA ALA A 85 32.99 -4.25 16.82
C ALA A 85 32.43 -4.84 18.13
N SER A 86 31.11 -5.00 18.23
CA SER A 86 30.42 -5.64 19.34
C SER A 86 30.72 -7.13 19.51
N ILE A 87 31.21 -7.81 18.45
CA ILE A 87 31.58 -9.24 18.47
C ILE A 87 33.09 -9.40 18.64
N ALA A 88 33.89 -8.47 18.11
CA ALA A 88 35.35 -8.51 18.17
C ALA A 88 35.88 -8.43 19.62
N ASN A 89 35.18 -7.69 20.50
CA ASN A 89 35.58 -7.45 21.89
C ASN A 89 34.89 -8.36 22.92
N ILE A 90 34.26 -9.46 22.48
CA ILE A 90 33.63 -10.39 23.42
C ILE A 90 34.74 -11.21 24.10
N SER A 91 35.03 -10.86 25.36
CA SER A 91 35.94 -11.66 26.19
C SER A 91 35.38 -13.06 26.42
N ASN A 92 36.23 -14.06 26.25
CA ASN A 92 35.93 -15.45 26.60
C ASN A 92 36.06 -15.72 28.11
N PHE A 93 36.53 -14.73 28.87
CA PHE A 93 36.84 -14.84 30.29
C PHE A 93 35.97 -13.89 31.12
N CYS A 94 35.65 -14.35 32.34
CA CYS A 94 34.92 -13.58 33.32
C CYS A 94 35.82 -12.47 33.88
N THR A 95 35.36 -11.22 33.80
CA THR A 95 36.09 -10.05 34.31
C THR A 95 36.35 -10.09 35.82
N GLU A 96 35.48 -10.76 36.58
CA GLU A 96 35.55 -10.82 38.04
C GLU A 96 36.44 -11.96 38.57
N HIS A 97 36.57 -13.05 37.80
CA HIS A 97 37.20 -14.29 38.28
C HIS A 97 38.27 -14.83 37.34
N ASP A 98 38.55 -14.13 36.24
CA ASP A 98 39.53 -14.47 35.20
C ASP A 98 39.43 -15.92 34.69
N MET A 99 38.22 -16.46 34.71
CA MET A 99 37.92 -17.84 34.31
C MET A 99 37.05 -17.87 33.07
N LYS A 100 37.26 -18.89 32.22
CA LYS A 100 36.53 -19.08 30.98
C LYS A 100 35.02 -19.21 31.23
N PHE A 101 34.23 -18.60 30.36
CA PHE A 101 32.78 -18.82 30.34
C PHE A 101 32.44 -20.21 29.83
N GLU A 102 31.77 -21.01 30.65
CA GLU A 102 31.37 -22.38 30.31
C GLU A 102 29.84 -22.57 30.38
N ASN A 103 29.16 -21.66 31.06
CA ASN A 103 27.73 -21.76 31.34
C ASN A 103 27.02 -20.47 30.93
N TYR A 104 25.72 -20.57 30.74
CA TYR A 104 24.82 -19.47 30.45
C TYR A 104 23.69 -19.50 31.49
N CYS A 105 23.40 -18.35 32.06
CA CYS A 105 22.30 -18.16 32.99
C CYS A 105 21.10 -17.56 32.26
N PRO A 106 19.99 -18.31 32.05
CA PRO A 106 18.80 -17.78 31.39
C PRO A 106 18.12 -16.67 32.21
N HIS A 107 18.17 -16.74 33.54
CA HIS A 107 17.53 -15.76 34.43
C HIS A 107 18.14 -14.36 34.29
N HIS A 108 19.45 -14.27 34.06
CA HIS A 108 20.17 -13.01 33.93
C HIS A 108 20.58 -12.70 32.49
N ASN A 109 20.32 -13.61 31.55
CA ASN A 109 20.75 -13.55 30.16
C ASN A 109 22.26 -13.23 30.02
N LYS A 110 23.11 -13.91 30.79
CA LYS A 110 24.56 -13.67 30.86
C LYS A 110 25.38 -14.96 30.84
N LEU A 111 26.60 -14.86 30.35
CA LEU A 111 27.61 -15.91 30.43
C LEU A 111 28.19 -16.00 31.85
N CYS A 112 28.48 -17.21 32.31
CA CYS A 112 28.92 -17.50 33.67
C CYS A 112 30.14 -18.44 33.66
N CYS A 113 31.16 -18.10 34.45
CA CYS A 113 32.25 -19.02 34.78
C CYS A 113 31.86 -19.90 36.00
N PRO A 114 32.62 -20.98 36.30
CA PRO A 114 32.32 -21.87 37.43
C PRO A 114 32.26 -21.16 38.80
N ALA A 115 33.07 -20.12 39.04
CA ALA A 115 32.96 -19.34 40.27
C ALA A 115 31.68 -18.51 40.35
N CYS A 116 31.29 -17.83 39.25
CA CYS A 116 30.05 -17.05 39.22
C CYS A 116 28.82 -17.90 39.54
N ILE A 117 28.84 -19.19 39.19
CA ILE A 117 27.76 -20.13 39.55
C ILE A 117 27.67 -20.29 41.05
N SER A 118 28.81 -20.45 41.71
CA SER A 118 28.88 -20.71 43.15
C SER A 118 28.66 -19.46 44.00
N THR A 119 28.96 -18.27 43.48
CA THR A 119 28.90 -17.00 44.23
C THR A 119 27.65 -16.17 43.89
N ILE A 120 27.44 -15.86 42.61
CA ILE A 120 26.41 -14.90 42.16
C ILE A 120 25.13 -15.62 41.74
N HIS A 121 25.26 -16.76 41.06
CA HIS A 121 24.15 -17.50 40.46
C HIS A 121 23.74 -18.73 41.27
N GLN A 122 24.12 -18.82 42.56
CA GLN A 122 23.83 -19.96 43.43
C GLN A 122 22.33 -20.29 43.52
N LYS A 123 21.49 -19.25 43.45
CA LYS A 123 20.02 -19.36 43.51
C LYS A 123 19.36 -19.43 42.14
N CYS A 124 20.13 -19.33 41.05
CA CYS A 124 19.58 -19.41 39.70
C CYS A 124 19.30 -20.86 39.33
N ILE A 125 18.07 -21.14 38.92
CA ILE A 125 17.65 -22.47 38.47
C ILE A 125 17.82 -22.57 36.96
N GLY A 126 18.22 -23.74 36.47
CA GLY A 126 18.29 -24.02 35.04
C GLY A 126 19.49 -23.38 34.33
N LEU A 127 20.65 -23.30 35.00
CA LEU A 127 21.90 -22.97 34.34
C LEU A 127 22.17 -23.98 33.22
N GLN A 128 22.52 -23.47 32.04
CA GLN A 128 22.76 -24.31 30.86
C GLN A 128 24.23 -24.24 30.49
N LEU A 129 24.78 -25.36 30.03
CA LEU A 129 26.12 -25.39 29.47
C LEU A 129 26.12 -24.61 28.16
N LEU A 130 27.10 -23.71 28.01
CA LEU A 130 27.20 -22.83 26.84
C LEU A 130 27.24 -23.63 25.53
N ARG A 131 27.95 -24.77 25.52
CA ARG A 131 27.99 -25.67 24.36
C ARG A 131 26.62 -26.19 23.94
N ASP A 132 25.71 -26.43 24.87
CA ASP A 132 24.40 -27.00 24.59
C ASP A 132 23.43 -25.89 24.16
N VAL A 133 23.58 -24.68 24.70
CA VAL A 133 22.91 -23.48 24.19
C VAL A 133 23.32 -23.20 22.74
N LEU A 134 24.61 -23.30 22.43
CA LEU A 134 25.12 -23.09 21.08
C LEU A 134 24.67 -24.16 20.09
N LYS A 135 24.48 -25.41 20.52
CA LYS A 135 23.91 -26.49 19.69
C LYS A 135 22.43 -26.27 19.38
N ASN A 136 21.68 -25.77 20.37
CA ASN A 136 20.24 -25.54 20.24
C ASN A 136 19.89 -24.17 19.66
N ALA A 137 20.85 -23.26 19.61
CA ALA A 137 20.71 -22.01 18.87
C ALA A 137 20.53 -22.36 17.40
N LYS A 138 19.31 -22.16 16.88
CA LYS A 138 19.04 -22.19 15.44
C LYS A 138 20.19 -21.45 14.74
N SER A 139 20.79 -22.09 13.74
CA SER A 139 21.93 -21.50 13.07
C SER A 139 21.52 -20.12 12.57
N SER A 140 22.44 -19.15 12.60
CA SER A 140 22.15 -17.81 12.06
C SER A 140 21.63 -17.90 10.63
N THR A 141 22.03 -18.94 9.89
CA THR A 141 21.55 -19.29 8.55
C THR A 141 20.05 -19.59 8.52
N ASP A 142 19.52 -20.44 9.40
CA ASP A 142 18.09 -20.79 9.41
C ASP A 142 17.19 -19.56 9.66
N ARG A 143 17.64 -18.66 10.53
CA ARG A 143 16.93 -17.40 10.81
C ARG A 143 16.95 -16.44 9.61
N ILE A 144 18.06 -16.43 8.87
CA ILE A 144 18.20 -15.64 7.64
C ILE A 144 17.30 -16.21 6.54
N ASP A 145 17.22 -17.54 6.42
CA ASP A 145 16.37 -18.20 5.42
C ASP A 145 14.88 -17.97 5.70
N ASP A 146 14.47 -18.08 6.97
CA ASP A 146 13.10 -17.74 7.37
C ASP A 146 12.80 -16.26 7.09
N LEU A 147 13.70 -15.34 7.44
CA LEU A 147 13.53 -13.91 7.17
C LEU A 147 13.45 -13.64 5.66
N THR A 148 14.27 -14.28 4.85
CA THR A 148 14.29 -14.14 3.38
C THR A 148 12.97 -14.61 2.79
N ARG A 149 12.45 -15.75 3.27
CA ARG A 149 11.13 -16.25 2.87
C ARG A 149 10.00 -15.30 3.23
N PHE A 150 10.03 -14.74 4.44
CA PHE A 150 9.05 -13.74 4.88
C PHE A 150 9.09 -12.47 4.02
N LEU A 151 10.29 -11.97 3.69
CA LEU A 151 10.45 -10.79 2.84
C LEU A 151 9.92 -11.03 1.42
N HIS A 152 10.20 -12.20 0.85
CA HIS A 152 9.70 -12.57 -0.48
C HIS A 152 8.17 -12.70 -0.50
N GLN A 153 7.58 -13.33 0.52
CA GLN A 153 6.12 -13.42 0.63
C GLN A 153 5.47 -12.04 0.76
N ARG A 154 6.08 -11.13 1.53
CA ARG A 154 5.61 -9.75 1.67
C ARG A 154 5.63 -9.02 0.33
N GLU A 155 6.71 -9.15 -0.42
CA GLU A 155 6.85 -8.55 -1.76
C GLU A 155 5.77 -9.09 -2.73
N LYS A 156 5.54 -10.40 -2.71
CA LYS A 156 4.49 -11.03 -3.51
C LYS A 156 3.11 -10.45 -3.20
N CYS A 157 2.73 -10.39 -1.91
CA CYS A 157 1.45 -9.81 -1.50
C CYS A 157 1.34 -8.33 -1.90
N GLN A 158 2.43 -7.57 -1.78
CA GLN A 158 2.44 -6.15 -2.16
C GLN A 158 2.23 -5.95 -3.66
N ASN A 159 2.84 -6.82 -4.49
CA ASN A 159 2.64 -6.81 -5.93
C ASN A 159 1.21 -7.18 -6.31
N GLU A 160 0.63 -8.21 -5.68
CA GLU A 160 -0.77 -8.61 -5.89
C GLU A 160 -1.75 -7.47 -5.55
N VAL A 161 -1.57 -6.81 -4.41
CA VAL A 161 -2.39 -5.64 -4.02
C VAL A 161 -2.26 -4.51 -5.04
N THR A 162 -1.06 -4.27 -5.56
CA THR A 162 -0.82 -3.22 -6.55
C THR A 162 -1.50 -3.54 -7.87
N GLN A 163 -1.44 -4.80 -8.33
CA GLN A 163 -2.14 -5.24 -9.54
C GLN A 163 -3.66 -5.13 -9.38
N LEU A 164 -4.21 -5.58 -8.24
CA LEU A 164 -5.64 -5.44 -7.96
C LEU A 164 -6.09 -3.98 -8.00
N ARG A 165 -5.29 -3.05 -7.47
CA ARG A 165 -5.59 -1.60 -7.55
C ARG A 165 -5.64 -1.10 -8.99
N ILE A 166 -4.68 -1.49 -9.83
CA ILE A 166 -4.66 -1.11 -11.25
C ILE A 166 -5.90 -1.66 -11.96
N THR A 167 -6.24 -2.94 -11.73
CA THR A 167 -7.42 -3.57 -12.32
C THR A 167 -8.72 -2.90 -11.87
N ILE A 168 -8.87 -2.61 -10.58
CA ILE A 168 -10.06 -1.89 -10.06
C ILE A 168 -10.19 -0.52 -10.72
N ASN A 169 -9.11 0.25 -10.81
CA ASN A 169 -9.15 1.56 -11.44
C ASN A 169 -9.53 1.47 -12.93
N SER A 170 -8.98 0.49 -13.66
CA SER A 170 -9.35 0.24 -15.06
C SER A 170 -10.85 -0.04 -15.21
N HIS A 171 -11.42 -0.87 -14.34
CA HIS A 171 -12.86 -1.16 -14.37
C HIS A 171 -13.71 0.07 -13.99
N LEU A 172 -13.25 0.91 -13.08
CA LEU A 172 -13.93 2.16 -12.74
C LEU A 172 -13.94 3.13 -13.93
N ASP A 173 -12.80 3.28 -14.62
CA ASP A 173 -12.69 4.12 -15.82
C ASP A 173 -13.59 3.60 -16.95
N GLU A 174 -13.66 2.28 -17.15
CA GLU A 174 -14.55 1.65 -18.13
C GLU A 174 -16.03 1.90 -17.81
N LEU A 175 -16.43 1.76 -16.54
CA LEU A 175 -17.80 2.02 -16.10
C LEU A 175 -18.18 3.49 -16.25
N GLU A 176 -17.27 4.42 -15.92
CA GLU A 176 -17.47 5.85 -16.11
C GLU A 176 -17.71 6.16 -17.61
N GLN A 177 -16.88 5.59 -18.49
CA GLN A 177 -17.05 5.76 -19.93
C GLN A 177 -18.37 5.18 -20.43
N GLN A 178 -18.76 3.99 -19.97
CA GLN A 178 -20.04 3.37 -20.35
C GLN A 178 -21.22 4.27 -19.94
N ILE A 179 -21.26 4.70 -18.68
CA ILE A 179 -22.32 5.60 -18.17
C ILE A 179 -22.37 6.89 -19.00
N GLN A 180 -21.22 7.49 -19.29
CA GLN A 180 -21.17 8.73 -20.08
C GLN A 180 -21.69 8.51 -21.50
N THR A 181 -21.35 7.39 -22.14
CA THR A 181 -21.83 7.08 -23.49
C THR A 181 -23.34 6.83 -23.53
N GLU A 182 -23.88 6.11 -22.54
CA GLU A 182 -25.32 5.87 -22.43
C GLU A 182 -26.09 7.15 -22.15
N LEU A 183 -25.57 8.02 -21.27
CA LEU A 183 -26.17 9.31 -20.97
C LEU A 183 -26.24 10.20 -22.21
N ASN A 184 -25.13 10.31 -22.94
CA ASN A 184 -25.06 11.11 -24.17
C ASN A 184 -26.02 10.57 -25.25
N ALA A 185 -26.14 9.25 -25.38
CA ALA A 185 -27.07 8.63 -26.32
C ALA A 185 -28.54 8.90 -25.94
N ALA A 186 -28.87 8.83 -24.65
CA ALA A 186 -30.19 9.16 -24.14
C ALA A 186 -30.52 10.64 -24.37
N GLU A 187 -29.58 11.54 -24.06
CA GLU A 187 -29.71 12.98 -24.29
C GLU A 187 -29.97 13.28 -25.76
N MET A 188 -29.18 12.71 -26.67
CA MET A 188 -29.35 12.88 -28.11
C MET A 188 -30.74 12.42 -28.57
N LYS A 189 -31.24 11.30 -28.05
CA LYS A 189 -32.57 10.79 -28.37
C LYS A 189 -33.68 11.71 -27.88
N VAL A 190 -33.53 12.28 -26.68
CA VAL A 190 -34.48 13.26 -26.13
C VAL A 190 -34.46 14.53 -26.97
N ASN A 191 -33.27 15.09 -27.26
CA ASN A 191 -33.12 16.30 -28.06
C ASN A 191 -33.73 16.14 -29.46
N LEU A 192 -33.56 14.98 -30.11
CA LEU A 192 -34.20 14.70 -31.40
C LEU A 192 -35.73 14.72 -31.32
N LYS A 193 -36.32 14.14 -30.26
CA LYS A 193 -37.77 14.18 -30.05
C LYS A 193 -38.26 15.59 -29.76
N THR A 194 -37.57 16.31 -28.88
CA THR A 194 -37.89 17.69 -28.51
C THR A 194 -37.84 18.60 -29.75
N ASN A 195 -36.80 18.50 -30.58
CA ASN A 195 -36.69 19.30 -31.79
C ASN A 195 -37.80 19.03 -32.80
N LYS A 196 -38.24 17.77 -32.95
CA LYS A 196 -39.40 17.43 -33.78
C LYS A 196 -40.68 18.06 -33.24
N LEU A 197 -40.93 17.94 -31.94
CA LEU A 197 -42.11 18.55 -31.30
C LEU A 197 -42.12 20.09 -31.45
N VAL A 198 -40.96 20.74 -31.29
CA VAL A 198 -40.81 22.18 -31.50
C VAL A 198 -41.12 22.57 -32.94
N ALA A 199 -40.64 21.79 -33.93
CA ALA A 199 -40.92 22.04 -35.33
C ALA A 199 -42.43 21.89 -35.66
N ASP A 200 -43.05 20.82 -35.17
CA ASP A 200 -44.49 20.56 -35.36
C ASP A 200 -45.34 21.66 -34.72
N LEU A 201 -44.99 22.09 -33.49
CA LEU A 201 -45.65 23.21 -32.82
C LEU A 201 -45.49 24.52 -33.59
N SER A 202 -44.29 24.83 -34.08
CA SER A 202 -44.05 26.03 -34.88
C SER A 202 -44.91 26.06 -36.14
N GLN A 203 -45.09 24.91 -36.81
CA GLN A 203 -45.97 24.79 -37.97
C GLN A 203 -47.44 25.01 -37.59
N LYS A 204 -47.91 24.38 -36.49
CA LYS A 204 -49.28 24.59 -36.01
C LYS A 204 -49.56 26.04 -35.63
N THR A 205 -48.62 26.72 -34.99
CA THR A 205 -48.73 28.15 -34.68
C THR A 205 -48.90 28.98 -35.94
N LYS A 206 -48.10 28.73 -36.99
CA LYS A 206 -48.25 29.42 -38.29
C LYS A 206 -49.62 29.19 -38.93
N CYS A 207 -50.15 27.98 -38.88
CA CYS A 207 -51.49 27.69 -39.39
C CYS A 207 -52.57 28.40 -38.56
N ALA A 208 -52.42 28.46 -37.24
CA ALA A 208 -53.34 29.18 -36.37
C ALA A 208 -53.33 30.68 -36.67
N ASP A 209 -52.16 31.28 -36.88
CA ASP A 209 -52.03 32.70 -37.28
C ASP A 209 -52.74 32.97 -38.62
N GLN A 210 -52.54 32.11 -39.62
CA GLN A 210 -53.20 32.22 -40.92
C GLN A 210 -54.74 32.10 -40.82
N LEU A 211 -55.23 31.19 -39.98
CA LEU A 211 -56.67 31.05 -39.73
C LEU A 211 -57.22 32.29 -39.01
N GLN A 212 -56.49 32.82 -38.04
CA GLN A 212 -56.86 34.03 -37.31
C GLN A 212 -56.97 35.25 -38.26
N ASP A 213 -56.04 35.39 -39.20
CA ASP A 213 -56.07 36.44 -40.23
C ASP A 213 -57.29 36.29 -41.15
N SER A 214 -57.59 35.04 -41.54
CA SER A 214 -58.75 34.71 -42.38
C SER A 214 -60.07 35.02 -41.68
N ILE A 215 -60.21 34.62 -40.41
CA ILE A 215 -61.37 34.93 -39.56
C ILE A 215 -61.54 36.45 -39.43
N THR A 216 -60.46 37.17 -39.16
CA THR A 216 -60.48 38.64 -39.01
C THR A 216 -60.94 39.31 -40.31
N SER A 217 -60.51 38.78 -41.46
CA SER A 217 -60.91 39.27 -42.78
C SER A 217 -62.39 38.99 -43.08
N VAL A 218 -62.87 37.76 -42.82
CA VAL A 218 -64.30 37.41 -42.98
C VAL A 218 -65.19 38.24 -42.07
N LYS A 219 -64.77 38.47 -40.82
CA LYS A 219 -65.50 39.33 -39.87
C LYS A 219 -65.62 40.78 -40.35
N LYS A 220 -64.60 41.30 -41.03
CA LYS A 220 -64.54 42.70 -41.48
C LYS A 220 -65.25 42.94 -42.82
N TYR A 221 -65.25 41.94 -43.71
CA TYR A 221 -65.67 42.12 -45.12
C TYR A 221 -66.74 41.12 -45.61
N GLY A 222 -67.06 40.07 -44.85
CA GLY A 222 -68.01 39.04 -45.26
C GLY A 222 -69.48 39.47 -45.08
N SER A 223 -70.35 39.06 -46.00
CA SER A 223 -71.80 39.15 -45.78
C SER A 223 -72.23 38.26 -44.60
N ASN A 224 -73.36 38.58 -43.93
CA ASN A 224 -73.86 37.81 -42.78
C ASN A 224 -73.92 36.29 -43.04
N LEU A 225 -74.24 35.87 -44.27
CA LEU A 225 -74.29 34.47 -44.68
C LEU A 225 -72.89 33.83 -44.77
N GLN A 226 -71.90 34.56 -45.30
CA GLN A 226 -70.52 34.07 -45.41
C GLN A 226 -69.83 33.96 -44.03
N ALA A 227 -70.11 34.90 -43.12
CA ALA A 227 -69.62 34.82 -41.74
C ALA A 227 -70.22 33.61 -40.99
N TYR A 228 -71.51 33.33 -41.18
CA TYR A 228 -72.17 32.16 -40.59
C TYR A 228 -71.61 30.84 -41.12
N MET A 229 -71.45 30.70 -42.44
CA MET A 229 -70.87 29.48 -43.03
C MET A 229 -69.41 29.26 -42.59
N GLY A 230 -68.61 30.33 -42.50
CA GLY A 230 -67.24 30.25 -41.98
C GLY A 230 -67.19 29.78 -40.52
N SER A 231 -68.07 30.31 -39.67
CA SER A 231 -68.17 29.88 -38.26
C SER A 231 -68.52 28.39 -38.13
N LYS A 232 -69.47 27.90 -38.93
CA LYS A 232 -69.88 26.48 -38.90
C LYS A 232 -68.79 25.53 -39.39
N LEU A 233 -67.98 25.95 -40.34
CA LEU A 233 -66.83 25.16 -40.81
C LEU A 233 -65.73 25.09 -39.75
N ILE A 234 -65.50 26.18 -39.02
CA ILE A 234 -64.52 26.23 -37.92
C ILE A 234 -64.96 25.32 -36.76
N GLU A 235 -66.23 25.38 -36.35
CA GLU A 235 -66.77 24.48 -35.32
C GLU A 235 -66.53 23.00 -35.66
N ALA A 236 -66.84 22.59 -36.90
CA ALA A 236 -66.64 21.21 -37.34
C ALA A 236 -65.16 20.78 -37.34
N ASN A 237 -64.24 21.71 -37.66
CA ASN A 237 -62.81 21.43 -37.61
C ASN A 237 -62.28 21.35 -36.17
N VAL A 238 -62.79 22.20 -35.27
CA VAL A 238 -62.45 22.17 -33.84
C VAL A 238 -62.91 20.85 -33.22
N GLU A 239 -64.13 20.40 -33.49
CA GLU A 239 -64.63 19.10 -33.01
C GLU A 239 -63.77 17.93 -33.51
N LYS A 240 -63.31 17.97 -34.77
CA LYS A 240 -62.41 16.96 -35.31
C LYS A 240 -61.07 16.90 -34.59
N GLU A 241 -60.45 18.05 -34.36
CA GLU A 241 -59.16 18.14 -33.64
C GLU A 241 -59.33 17.77 -32.16
N GLU A 242 -60.44 18.14 -31.53
CA GLU A 242 -60.76 17.72 -30.15
C GLU A 242 -60.91 16.20 -30.07
N THR A 243 -61.61 15.59 -31.03
CA THR A 243 -61.74 14.13 -31.10
C THR A 243 -60.38 13.47 -31.27
N TYR A 244 -59.51 14.00 -32.12
CA TYR A 244 -58.14 13.51 -32.34
C TYR A 244 -57.26 13.63 -31.09
N LEU A 245 -57.35 14.75 -30.37
CA LEU A 245 -56.64 14.95 -29.10
C LEU A 245 -57.14 13.96 -28.03
N GLN A 246 -58.44 13.68 -27.98
CA GLN A 246 -58.99 12.68 -27.07
C GLN A 246 -58.55 11.24 -27.40
N THR A 247 -58.39 10.88 -28.68
CA THR A 247 -57.80 9.58 -29.07
C THR A 247 -56.34 9.50 -28.68
N LEU A 248 -55.54 10.55 -28.92
CA LEU A 248 -54.13 10.60 -28.47
C LEU A 248 -53.98 10.46 -26.94
N LEU A 249 -54.96 10.95 -26.18
CA LEU A 249 -55.02 10.82 -24.72
C LEU A 249 -55.39 9.39 -24.27
N LYS A 250 -56.32 8.73 -24.98
CA LYS A 250 -56.74 7.34 -24.71
C LYS A 250 -55.69 6.30 -25.12
N ASP A 251 -54.95 6.55 -26.19
CA ASP A 251 -53.95 5.63 -26.73
C ASP A 251 -52.62 5.66 -25.93
N GLY A 252 -52.55 6.44 -24.85
CA GLY A 252 -51.39 6.50 -23.96
C GLY A 252 -50.15 7.18 -24.56
N SER A 253 -50.22 7.64 -25.80
CA SER A 253 -49.14 8.36 -26.51
C SER A 253 -48.66 9.62 -25.78
N LEU A 254 -49.55 10.26 -25.02
CA LEU A 254 -49.22 11.38 -24.13
C LEU A 254 -48.72 10.93 -22.74
N GLN A 255 -49.20 9.79 -22.22
CA GLN A 255 -48.79 9.25 -20.91
C GLN A 255 -47.39 8.61 -20.94
N GLN A 256 -46.88 8.18 -22.10
CA GLN A 256 -45.50 7.68 -22.24
C GLN A 256 -44.40 8.73 -21.98
N ASN A 257 -44.75 10.01 -21.78
CA ASN A 257 -43.82 11.06 -21.40
C ASN A 257 -43.78 11.36 -19.89
N LEU A 258 -44.58 10.66 -19.05
CA LEU A 258 -44.20 10.51 -17.65
C LEU A 258 -42.99 9.58 -17.65
N LEU A 259 -41.80 10.19 -17.60
CA LEU A 259 -40.54 9.53 -17.22
C LEU A 259 -40.79 8.76 -15.92
N LYS A 260 -41.22 7.50 -16.05
CA LYS A 260 -41.10 6.51 -15.00
C LYS A 260 -39.62 6.21 -14.95
N CYS A 261 -38.88 7.08 -14.27
CA CYS A 261 -37.52 6.79 -13.86
C CYS A 261 -37.63 5.52 -13.02
N LYS A 262 -37.37 4.36 -13.65
CA LYS A 262 -37.09 3.13 -12.92
C LYS A 262 -35.82 3.44 -12.17
N ILE A 263 -35.99 3.90 -10.93
CA ILE A 263 -34.95 3.79 -9.91
C ILE A 263 -34.65 2.29 -9.87
N ASP A 264 -33.51 1.95 -10.42
CA ASP A 264 -33.00 0.60 -10.55
C ASP A 264 -33.06 -0.10 -9.18
N ASP A 265 -33.44 -1.38 -9.14
CA ASP A 265 -33.63 -2.16 -7.91
C ASP A 265 -32.34 -2.24 -7.05
N THR A 266 -31.21 -1.81 -7.61
CA THR A 266 -29.92 -1.58 -6.95
C THR A 266 -29.94 -0.44 -5.92
N ILE A 267 -30.73 0.63 -6.10
CA ILE A 267 -30.84 1.71 -5.12
C ILE A 267 -31.72 1.30 -3.92
N GLY A 268 -32.72 0.45 -4.13
CA GLY A 268 -33.49 -0.17 -3.04
C GLY A 268 -32.65 -1.14 -2.18
N LYS A 269 -31.58 -1.71 -2.75
CA LYS A 269 -30.60 -2.49 -1.98
C LYS A 269 -29.64 -1.61 -1.19
N LEU A 270 -29.41 -0.36 -1.59
CA LEU A 270 -28.58 0.60 -0.85
C LEU A 270 -29.29 1.19 0.37
N SER A 271 -30.62 1.38 0.33
CA SER A 271 -31.40 1.79 1.53
C SER A 271 -31.47 0.70 2.61
N SER A 272 -31.21 -0.55 2.23
CA SER A 272 -31.08 -1.68 3.17
C SER A 272 -29.70 -1.72 3.85
N ILE A 273 -28.72 -0.95 3.35
CA ILE A 273 -27.34 -0.90 3.89
C ILE A 273 -27.18 0.30 4.84
N THR A 274 -27.99 1.36 4.71
CA THR A 274 -27.92 2.56 5.57
C THR A 274 -28.72 2.48 6.87
N THR A 275 -29.33 1.33 7.20
CA THR A 275 -30.02 1.12 8.49
C THR A 275 -29.20 0.36 9.53
N LEU A 276 -27.90 0.11 9.27
CA LEU A 276 -27.00 -0.57 10.20
C LEU A 276 -26.12 0.34 11.08
N ASP A 277 -26.42 1.64 11.18
CA ASP A 277 -25.76 2.56 12.13
C ASP A 277 -26.73 3.04 13.23
N SER A 278 -27.33 2.10 13.97
CA SER A 278 -28.00 2.41 15.24
C SER A 278 -27.64 1.48 16.41
N TYR A 279 -26.59 0.67 16.26
CA TYR A 279 -25.99 -0.03 17.39
C TYR A 279 -24.46 0.03 17.30
N LEU A 280 -23.90 1.14 17.77
CA LEU A 280 -22.65 1.23 18.55
C LEU A 280 -22.58 2.62 19.20
#